data_AF-A0A7X6PYV0-F1
#
_entry.id   AF-A0A7X6PYV0-F1
#
_cell.length_a   1.000
_cell.length_b   1.000
_cell.length_c   1.000
_cell.angle_alpha   90.00
_cell.angle_beta   90.00
_cell.angle_gamma   90.00
#
_symmetry.space_group_name_H-M   'P 1'
#
loop_
_entity.id
_entity.type
_entity.pdbx_description
1 polymer ?
#
loop_
_entity_poly.entity_id
_entity_poly.type
_entity_poly.pdbx_seq_one_letter_code
_entity_poly.pdbx_strand_id
1 'polypeptide(L)'
;MDKNQIIEGLCAQNPDSLYERADAVRREYMGNSVLVRVIIEFSNYCRRNCLYCGLRKSNCMVTRYRMTPSEIIDTCRAAHELGFKTVVLQSGEDELFAIEDIADIVQTIKQKFGLAITLSIGERSYDEYRMLRDAGTDRYLMRI
;
A
#
# COMPACT_ATOMS: atom_id res chain seq x y z
N MET A 1 1.26 19.53 -19.99
CA MET A 1 0.04 18.82 -20.43
C MET A 1 -1.14 19.55 -19.84
N ASP A 2 -2.05 20.05 -20.66
CA ASP A 2 -3.25 20.77 -20.20
C ASP A 2 -4.50 19.86 -20.16
N LYS A 3 -5.62 20.40 -19.68
CA LYS A 3 -6.89 19.66 -19.55
C LYS A 3 -7.39 19.12 -20.88
N ASN A 4 -7.25 19.87 -21.97
CA ASN A 4 -7.77 19.49 -23.28
C ASN A 4 -6.97 18.32 -23.84
N GLN A 5 -5.64 18.36 -23.69
CA GLN A 5 -4.74 17.26 -24.07
C GLN A 5 -5.05 15.96 -23.30
N ILE A 6 -5.41 16.06 -22.03
CA ILE A 6 -5.83 14.90 -21.22
C ILE A 6 -7.13 14.31 -21.76
N ILE A 7 -8.15 15.15 -22.01
CA ILE A 7 -9.45 14.68 -22.52
C ILE A 7 -9.28 14.01 -23.87
N GLU A 8 -8.52 14.62 -24.78
CA GLU A 8 -8.22 14.05 -26.10
C GLU A 8 -7.57 12.67 -25.98
N GLY A 9 -6.55 12.52 -25.12
CA GLY A 9 -5.89 11.24 -24.88
C GLY A 9 -6.82 10.17 -24.30
N LEU A 10 -7.72 10.54 -23.38
CA LEU A 10 -8.68 9.61 -22.79
C LEU A 10 -9.81 9.20 -23.74
N CYS A 11 -10.15 10.05 -24.71
CA CYS A 11 -11.21 9.79 -25.70
C CYS A 11 -10.68 9.15 -27.00
N ALA A 12 -9.36 8.96 -27.13
CA ALA A 12 -8.76 8.36 -28.31
C ALA A 12 -9.28 6.93 -28.53
N GLN A 13 -9.78 6.65 -29.74
CA GLN A 13 -10.30 5.32 -30.11
C GLN A 13 -9.19 4.28 -30.29
N ASN A 14 -7.98 4.71 -30.65
CA ASN A 14 -6.79 3.87 -30.69
C ASN A 14 -5.74 4.42 -29.71
N PRO A 15 -5.42 3.69 -28.63
CA PRO A 15 -4.45 4.12 -27.62
C PRO A 15 -2.99 3.74 -27.93
N ASP A 16 -2.69 3.08 -29.05
CA ASP A 16 -1.34 2.55 -29.35
C ASP A 16 -0.26 3.65 -29.29
N SER A 17 -0.51 4.79 -29.93
CA SER A 17 0.43 5.92 -29.92
C SER A 17 0.62 6.51 -28.50
N LEU A 18 -0.41 6.45 -27.65
CA LEU A 18 -0.33 6.86 -26.26
C LEU A 18 0.52 5.88 -25.45
N TYR A 19 0.38 4.58 -25.67
CA TYR A 19 1.16 3.54 -25.01
C TYR A 19 2.64 3.58 -25.41
N GLU A 20 2.94 3.74 -26.71
CA GLU A 20 4.31 3.88 -27.19
C GLU A 20 5.00 5.10 -26.59
N ARG A 21 4.29 6.23 -26.54
CA ARG A 21 4.81 7.46 -25.92
C ARG A 21 5.01 7.30 -24.41
N ALA A 22 4.08 6.64 -23.71
CA ALA A 22 4.21 6.35 -22.29
C ALA A 22 5.40 5.44 -22.00
N ASP A 23 5.62 4.41 -22.81
CA ASP A 23 6.78 3.51 -22.67
C ASP A 23 8.09 4.22 -22.97
N ALA A 24 8.14 5.09 -23.99
CA ALA A 24 9.33 5.88 -24.31
C ALA A 24 9.74 6.78 -23.13
N VAL A 25 8.78 7.52 -22.55
CA VAL A 25 9.01 8.35 -21.36
C VAL A 25 9.43 7.49 -20.17
N ARG A 26 8.69 6.41 -19.89
CA ARG A 26 9.06 5.49 -18.80
C ARG A 26 10.48 4.93 -18.99
N ARG A 27 10.91 4.64 -20.23
CA ARG A 27 12.26 4.14 -20.54
C ARG A 27 13.33 5.21 -20.32
N GLU A 28 13.05 6.43 -20.72
CA GLU A 28 13.93 7.58 -20.53
C GLU A 28 14.23 7.83 -19.05
N TYR A 29 13.20 7.84 -18.20
CA TYR A 29 13.36 8.21 -16.78
C TYR A 29 13.63 7.02 -15.85
N MET A 30 13.13 5.81 -16.16
CA MET A 30 13.19 4.63 -15.28
C MET A 30 14.05 3.49 -15.85
N GLY A 31 14.61 3.63 -17.05
CA GLY A 31 15.44 2.59 -17.68
C GLY A 31 14.62 1.35 -18.03
N ASN A 32 15.13 0.15 -17.73
CA ASN A 32 14.41 -1.12 -17.91
C ASN A 32 14.15 -1.85 -16.58
N SER A 33 14.36 -1.18 -15.45
CA SER A 33 14.21 -1.77 -14.12
C SER A 33 12.76 -1.79 -13.67
N VAL A 34 12.35 -2.88 -13.00
CA VAL A 34 11.04 -3.01 -12.38
C VAL A 34 11.21 -3.07 -10.86
N LEU A 35 10.57 -2.16 -10.13
CA LEU A 35 10.60 -2.12 -8.68
C LEU A 35 9.52 -3.02 -8.10
N VAL A 36 9.92 -4.13 -7.48
CA VAL A 36 8.98 -5.09 -6.88
C VAL A 36 8.70 -4.74 -5.42
N ARG A 37 7.44 -4.85 -5.00
CA ARG A 37 6.99 -4.64 -3.63
C ARG A 37 6.10 -5.81 -3.19
N VAL A 38 6.40 -6.40 -2.05
CA VAL A 38 5.58 -7.48 -1.48
C VAL A 38 4.44 -6.87 -0.68
N ILE A 39 3.20 -7.22 -1.02
CA ILE A 39 2.03 -6.77 -0.27
C ILE A 39 1.64 -7.82 0.78
N ILE A 40 1.41 -7.36 2.00
CA ILE A 40 0.95 -8.18 3.13
C ILE A 40 -0.36 -7.57 3.60
N GLU A 41 -1.45 -8.27 3.30
CA GLU A 41 -2.80 -7.89 3.71
C GLU A 41 -3.05 -8.47 5.11
N PHE A 42 -2.83 -7.67 6.15
CA PHE A 42 -2.75 -8.20 7.53
C PHE A 42 -4.08 -8.18 8.28
N SER A 43 -5.08 -7.44 7.79
CA SER A 43 -6.43 -7.47 8.32
C SER A 43 -7.44 -7.11 7.23
N ASN A 44 -8.55 -7.84 7.19
CA ASN A 44 -9.67 -7.54 6.31
C ASN A 44 -10.88 -6.94 7.06
N TYR A 45 -10.73 -6.61 8.34
CA TYR A 45 -11.73 -5.81 9.07
C TYR A 45 -11.67 -4.35 8.60
N CYS A 46 -12.84 -3.71 8.52
CA CYS A 46 -12.93 -2.33 8.07
C CYS A 46 -14.18 -1.67 8.64
N ARG A 47 -14.02 -0.48 9.24
CA ARG A 47 -15.15 0.34 9.73
C ARG A 47 -15.92 1.06 8.62
N ARG A 48 -15.33 1.18 7.41
CA ARG A 48 -15.93 1.87 6.26
C ARG A 48 -16.95 1.00 5.53
N ASN A 49 -17.80 1.65 4.74
CA ASN A 49 -18.87 1.01 3.99
C ASN A 49 -18.84 1.33 2.48
N CYS A 50 -17.64 1.41 1.89
CA CYS A 50 -17.45 1.78 0.50
C CYS A 50 -18.26 0.86 -0.43
N LEU A 51 -19.04 1.43 -1.34
CA LEU A 51 -20.03 0.68 -2.14
C LEU A 51 -19.40 -0.33 -3.11
N TYR A 52 -18.16 -0.07 -3.53
CA TYR A 52 -17.40 -0.93 -4.44
C TYR A 52 -16.59 -2.02 -3.71
N CYS A 53 -16.43 -1.92 -2.39
CA CYS A 53 -15.45 -2.72 -1.66
C CYS A 53 -16.07 -3.95 -1.00
N GLY A 54 -15.53 -5.14 -1.30
CA GLY A 54 -15.95 -6.39 -0.67
C GLY A 54 -15.66 -6.45 0.84
N LEU A 55 -14.74 -5.65 1.35
CA LEU A 55 -14.40 -5.57 2.78
C LEU A 55 -15.30 -4.62 3.57
N ARG A 56 -16.26 -3.94 2.92
CA ARG A 56 -17.19 -3.03 3.58
C ARG A 56 -17.82 -3.66 4.84
N LYS A 57 -18.02 -2.86 5.89
CA LYS A 57 -18.50 -3.36 7.19
C LYS A 57 -19.82 -4.13 7.12
N SER A 58 -20.70 -3.77 6.19
CA SER A 58 -22.01 -4.43 6.07
C SER A 58 -21.97 -5.73 5.27
N ASN A 59 -20.81 -6.15 4.73
CA ASN A 59 -20.68 -7.47 4.13
C ASN A 59 -20.48 -8.50 5.25
N CYS A 60 -21.55 -9.22 5.57
CA CYS A 60 -21.56 -10.29 6.57
C CYS A 60 -21.19 -11.67 5.97
N MET A 61 -21.03 -11.77 4.65
CA MET A 61 -20.72 -13.03 3.95
C MET A 61 -19.21 -13.32 3.88
N VAL A 62 -18.36 -12.35 4.20
CA VAL A 62 -16.91 -12.51 4.17
C VAL A 62 -16.39 -12.98 5.53
N THR A 63 -15.57 -14.04 5.52
CA THR A 63 -14.83 -14.47 6.71
C THR A 63 -13.78 -13.44 7.06
N ARG A 64 -13.86 -12.92 8.29
CA ARG A 64 -12.94 -11.88 8.76
C ARG A 64 -11.71 -12.50 9.44
N TYR A 65 -10.56 -11.87 9.26
CA TYR A 65 -9.30 -12.30 9.88
C TYR A 65 -8.43 -11.10 10.29
N ARG A 66 -7.54 -11.35 11.25
CA ARG A 66 -6.43 -10.47 11.64
C ARG A 66 -5.19 -11.34 11.83
N MET A 67 -4.09 -10.93 11.25
CA MET A 67 -2.78 -11.46 11.61
C MET A 67 -2.35 -10.87 12.96
N THR A 68 -1.66 -11.65 13.77
CA THR A 68 -0.95 -11.17 14.95
C THR A 68 0.28 -10.34 14.55
N PRO A 69 0.78 -9.44 15.41
CA PRO A 69 2.03 -8.71 15.14
C PRO A 69 3.20 -9.64 14.78
N SER A 70 3.31 -10.79 15.46
CA SER A 70 4.33 -11.81 15.15
C SER A 70 4.19 -12.38 13.74
N GLU A 71 2.98 -12.72 13.31
CA GLU A 71 2.75 -13.24 11.95
C GLU A 71 3.10 -12.18 10.88
N ILE A 72 2.82 -10.90 11.15
CA ILE A 72 3.17 -9.79 10.24
C ILE A 72 4.69 -9.67 10.12
N ILE A 73 5.40 -9.67 11.24
CA ILE A 73 6.86 -9.58 11.30
C ILE A 73 7.51 -10.80 10.64
N ASP A 74 7.01 -12.01 10.89
CA ASP A 74 7.53 -13.24 10.28
C ASP A 74 7.30 -13.28 8.77
N THR A 75 6.17 -12.77 8.28
CA THR A 75 5.92 -12.63 6.85
C THR A 75 6.88 -11.62 6.21
N CYS A 76 7.19 -10.52 6.91
CA CYS A 76 8.21 -9.56 6.47
C CYS A 76 9.62 -10.16 6.47
N ARG A 77 9.94 -11.00 7.46
CA ARG A 77 11.21 -11.76 7.52
C ARG A 77 11.35 -12.64 6.29
N ALA A 78 10.31 -13.41 5.94
CA ALA A 78 10.32 -14.26 4.74
C ALA A 78 10.53 -13.43 3.46
N ALA A 79 9.87 -12.26 3.34
CA ALA A 79 10.08 -11.36 2.21
C ALA A 79 11.54 -10.84 2.13
N HIS A 80 12.14 -10.49 3.28
CA HIS A 80 13.54 -10.10 3.36
C HIS A 80 14.50 -11.23 2.93
N GLU A 81 14.28 -12.45 3.42
CA GLU A 81 15.08 -13.64 3.10
C GLU A 81 15.02 -14.00 1.61
N LEU A 82 13.88 -13.74 0.95
CA LEU A 82 13.70 -13.88 -0.50
C LEU A 82 14.37 -12.74 -1.30
N GLY A 83 15.00 -11.77 -0.63
CA GLY A 83 15.76 -10.69 -1.25
C GLY A 83 14.94 -9.44 -1.59
N PHE A 84 13.66 -9.39 -1.25
CA PHE A 84 12.84 -8.20 -1.48
C PHE A 84 13.30 -7.04 -0.61
N LYS A 85 13.19 -5.82 -1.16
CA LYS A 85 13.64 -4.58 -0.51
C LYS A 85 12.50 -3.71 -0.01
N THR A 86 11.27 -3.99 -0.41
CA THR A 86 10.10 -3.19 -0.03
C THR A 86 8.92 -4.09 0.30
N VAL A 87 8.26 -3.78 1.41
CA VAL A 87 6.96 -4.36 1.80
C VAL A 87 5.88 -3.28 1.84
N VAL A 88 4.64 -3.70 1.57
CA VAL A 88 3.44 -2.90 1.70
C VAL A 88 2.56 -3.58 2.75
N LEU A 89 2.34 -2.92 3.89
CA LEU A 89 1.39 -3.40 4.89
C LEU A 89 0.03 -2.76 4.60
N GLN A 90 -0.93 -3.60 4.22
CA GLN A 90 -2.27 -3.18 3.81
C GLN A 90 -3.32 -3.80 4.72
N SER A 91 -4.35 -3.04 5.04
CA SER A 91 -5.53 -3.55 5.72
C SER A 91 -6.76 -2.73 5.34
N GLY A 92 -7.94 -3.19 5.78
CA GLY A 92 -9.05 -2.27 5.97
C GLY A 92 -8.78 -1.27 7.10
N GLU A 93 -9.72 -0.34 7.34
CA GLU A 93 -9.66 0.56 8.50
C GLU A 93 -10.12 -0.20 9.75
N ASP A 94 -9.24 -1.05 10.25
CA ASP A 94 -9.42 -1.85 11.44
C ASP A 94 -9.13 -1.03 12.70
N GLU A 95 -10.11 -0.96 13.60
CA GLU A 95 -10.02 -0.18 14.84
C GLU A 95 -9.36 -0.95 15.99
N LEU A 96 -9.15 -2.27 15.85
CA LEU A 96 -8.45 -3.05 16.87
C LEU A 96 -6.92 -2.94 16.80
N PHE A 97 -6.37 -2.48 15.69
CA PHE A 97 -4.98 -2.09 15.63
C PHE A 97 -4.88 -0.64 16.09
N ALA A 98 -4.41 -0.43 17.31
CA ALA A 98 -4.05 0.90 17.75
C ALA A 98 -2.89 1.40 16.86
N ILE A 99 -2.79 2.71 16.70
CA ILE A 99 -1.76 3.28 15.83
C ILE A 99 -0.35 2.96 16.38
N GLU A 100 -0.24 2.89 17.70
CA GLU A 100 0.96 2.52 18.45
C GLU A 100 1.39 1.10 18.12
N ASP A 101 0.45 0.14 18.03
CA ASP A 101 0.77 -1.24 17.64
C ASP A 101 1.37 -1.30 16.23
N ILE A 102 0.81 -0.51 15.30
CA ILE A 102 1.34 -0.43 13.92
C ILE A 102 2.71 0.24 13.92
N ALA A 103 2.91 1.30 14.71
CA ALA A 103 4.19 1.97 14.84
C ALA A 103 5.28 1.01 15.37
N ASP A 104 4.96 0.19 16.38
CA ASP A 104 5.87 -0.80 16.95
C ASP A 104 6.22 -1.90 15.93
N ILE A 105 5.23 -2.38 15.16
CA ILE A 105 5.45 -3.33 14.06
C ILE A 105 6.39 -2.72 13.01
N VAL A 106 6.12 -1.49 12.57
CA VAL A 106 6.95 -0.76 11.59
C VAL A 106 8.38 -0.63 12.11
N GLN A 107 8.56 -0.14 13.33
CA GLN A 107 9.87 0.06 13.93
C GLN A 107 10.65 -1.27 14.02
N THR A 108 9.97 -2.34 14.44
CA THR A 108 10.57 -3.68 14.54
C THR A 108 11.04 -4.19 13.17
N ILE A 109 10.22 -4.05 12.12
CA ILE A 109 10.58 -4.47 10.76
C ILE A 109 11.77 -3.65 10.23
N LYS A 110 11.77 -2.33 10.46
CA LYS A 110 12.88 -1.45 10.05
C LYS A 110 14.19 -1.85 10.72
N GLN A 111 14.18 -2.06 12.04
CA GLN A 111 15.35 -2.41 12.82
C GLN A 111 15.91 -3.79 12.46
N LYS A 112 15.03 -4.79 12.31
CA LYS A 112 15.47 -6.18 12.07
C LYS A 112 15.89 -6.45 10.62
N PHE A 113 15.21 -5.84 9.65
CA PHE A 113 15.32 -6.26 8.24
C PHE A 113 15.75 -5.15 7.29
N GLY A 114 15.75 -3.89 7.73
CA GLY A 114 16.11 -2.74 6.89
C GLY A 114 15.21 -2.55 5.66
N LEU A 115 14.01 -3.12 5.67
CA LEU A 115 13.06 -3.03 4.55
C LEU A 115 12.53 -1.60 4.40
N ALA A 116 12.26 -1.18 3.16
CA ALA A 116 11.41 -0.02 2.95
C ALA A 116 9.94 -0.43 3.19
N ILE A 117 9.21 0.37 3.95
CA ILE A 117 7.84 0.08 4.36
C ILE A 117 6.90 1.11 3.74
N THR A 118 5.87 0.60 3.08
CA THR A 118 4.73 1.38 2.61
C THR A 118 3.50 0.97 3.43
N LEU A 119 2.80 1.93 4.01
CA LEU A 119 1.53 1.65 4.69
C LEU A 119 0.34 1.96 3.78
N SER A 120 -0.72 1.18 3.90
CA SER A 120 -1.99 1.36 3.20
C SER A 120 -3.16 0.95 4.12
N ILE A 121 -3.41 1.77 5.15
CA ILE A 121 -4.34 1.44 6.25
C ILE A 121 -5.48 2.47 6.39
N GLY A 122 -5.86 3.10 5.26
CA GLY A 122 -6.97 4.04 5.13
C GLY A 122 -6.68 5.47 5.60
N GLU A 123 -7.73 6.20 5.94
CA GLU A 123 -7.64 7.56 6.49
C GLU A 123 -7.24 7.55 7.96
N ARG A 124 -6.30 8.41 8.33
CA ARG A 124 -5.82 8.65 9.70
C ARG A 124 -5.72 10.14 9.98
N SER A 125 -5.66 10.50 11.24
CA SER A 125 -5.35 11.86 11.67
C SER A 125 -3.90 12.22 11.34
N TYR A 126 -3.61 13.52 11.33
CA TYR A 126 -2.25 14.02 11.11
C TYR A 126 -1.24 13.47 12.14
N ASP A 127 -1.63 13.41 13.42
CA ASP A 127 -0.76 12.95 14.50
C ASP A 127 -0.45 11.45 14.37
N GLU A 128 -1.44 10.64 13.96
CA GLU A 128 -1.22 9.23 13.61
C GLU A 128 -0.24 9.09 12.44
N TYR A 129 -0.39 9.87 11.37
CA TYR A 129 0.57 9.84 10.26
C TYR A 129 1.97 10.26 10.68
N ARG A 130 2.09 11.26 11.55
CA ARG A 130 3.37 11.70 12.10
C ARG A 130 4.01 10.58 12.92
N MET A 131 3.26 9.93 13.80
CA MET A 131 3.75 8.79 14.59
C MET A 131 4.28 7.67 13.69
N LEU A 132 3.52 7.29 12.67
CA LEU A 132 3.92 6.25 11.72
C LEU A 132 5.19 6.63 10.93
N ARG A 133 5.34 7.91 10.59
CA ARG A 133 6.54 8.42 9.92
C ARG A 133 7.74 8.37 10.86
N ASP A 134 7.58 8.80 12.10
CA ASP A 134 8.63 8.79 13.13
C ASP A 134 9.06 7.35 13.47
N ALA A 135 8.15 6.38 13.40
CA ALA A 135 8.45 4.95 13.54
C ALA A 135 9.26 4.35 12.38
N GLY A 136 9.33 5.05 11.23
CA GLY A 136 10.14 4.66 10.08
C GLY A 136 9.36 4.26 8.82
N THR A 137 8.08 4.60 8.72
CA THR A 137 7.31 4.44 7.47
C THR A 137 7.89 5.31 6.35
N ASP A 138 8.23 4.71 5.21
CA ASP A 138 8.84 5.43 4.08
C ASP A 138 7.80 6.02 3.13
N ARG A 139 6.67 5.33 2.95
CA ARG A 139 5.62 5.68 1.98
C ARG A 139 4.22 5.40 2.54
N TYR A 140 3.23 6.10 2.03
CA TYR A 140 1.83 5.83 2.34
C TYR A 140 1.01 5.77 1.04
N LEU A 141 0.16 4.75 0.90
CA LEU A 141 -0.83 4.66 -0.16
C LEU A 141 -2.19 4.91 0.45
N MET A 142 -2.85 5.97 0.00
CA MET A 142 -4.19 6.34 0.47
C MET A 142 -5.22 5.87 -0.56
N ARG A 143 -6.15 5.03 -0.12
CA ARG A 143 -7.30 4.55 -0.88
C ARG A 143 -8.56 5.07 -0.19
N ILE A 144 -9.43 5.72 -0.95
CA ILE A 144 -10.70 6.34 -0.52
C ILE A 144 -11.88 5.68 -1.24
#